data_AF-A0AAE0B035-F1
#
_entry.id   AF-A0AAE0B035-F1
#
_cell.length_a   1.000
_cell.length_b   1.000
_cell.length_c   1.000
_cell.angle_alpha   90.00
_cell.angle_beta   90.00
_cell.angle_gamma   90.00
#
_symmetry.space_group_name_H-M   'P 1'
#
loop_
_entity.id
_entity.type
_entity.pdbx_description
1 polymer ?
#
loop_
_entity_poly.entity_id
_entity_poly.type
_entity_poly.pdbx_seq_one_letter_code
_entity_poly.pdbx_strand_id
1 'polypeptide(L)'
;MEILEKGIKEFFPDGAPKIDGQNLELLDIMVSAVLGTQKANEQVQGVKILDPERFPLMVSWVHQLNELPLMKEVFPPHDKLLAFLPFNHFFFCGMTCVYCLLSSSSCVFPL
;
A
#
# COMPACT_ATOMS: atom_id res chain seq x y z
N MET A 1 -8.67 -0.39 -11.08
CA MET A 1 -8.71 0.89 -10.33
C MET A 1 -10.04 1.61 -10.44
N GLU A 2 -10.62 1.79 -11.64
CA GLU A 2 -11.94 2.43 -11.83
C GLU A 2 -13.06 1.90 -10.91
N ILE A 3 -13.22 0.58 -10.82
CA ILE A 3 -14.25 -0.06 -9.99
C ILE A 3 -14.01 0.24 -8.51
N LEU A 4 -12.75 0.25 -8.08
CA LEU A 4 -12.38 0.53 -6.69
C LEU A 4 -12.63 1.99 -6.33
N GLU A 5 -12.23 2.93 -7.19
CA GLU A 5 -12.48 4.36 -6.98
C GLU A 5 -13.99 4.66 -6.89
N LYS A 6 -14.79 4.07 -7.78
CA LYS A 6 -16.26 4.17 -7.71
C LYS A 6 -16.81 3.55 -6.43
N GLY A 7 -16.35 2.36 -6.07
CA GLY A 7 -16.75 1.71 -4.83
C GLY A 7 -16.46 2.57 -3.61
N ILE A 8 -15.26 3.15 -3.51
CA ILE A 8 -14.93 4.06 -2.40
C ILE A 8 -15.91 5.24 -2.37
N LYS A 9 -16.18 5.85 -3.51
CA LYS A 9 -17.12 6.97 -3.58
C LYS A 9 -18.56 6.59 -3.16
N GLU A 10 -18.99 5.37 -3.45
CA GLU A 10 -20.32 4.87 -3.10
C GLU A 10 -20.43 4.47 -1.61
N PHE A 11 -19.39 3.83 -1.05
CA PHE A 11 -19.39 3.39 0.34
C PHE A 11 -18.95 4.47 1.34
N PHE A 12 -18.14 5.44 0.88
CA PHE A 12 -17.57 6.53 1.67
C PHE A 12 -17.89 7.88 1.01
N PRO A 13 -19.14 8.38 1.16
CA PRO A 13 -19.58 9.61 0.50
C PRO A 13 -18.80 10.86 0.94
N ASP A 14 -18.19 10.82 2.13
CA ASP A 14 -17.39 11.91 2.69
C ASP A 14 -15.93 11.96 2.17
N GLY A 15 -15.56 11.06 1.25
CA GLY A 15 -14.25 11.02 0.60
C GLY A 15 -13.47 9.74 0.88
N ALA A 16 -12.14 9.83 0.85
CA ALA A 16 -11.28 8.66 1.09
C ALA A 16 -11.51 8.10 2.50
N PRO A 17 -11.42 6.78 2.69
CA PRO A 17 -11.51 6.18 4.02
C PRO A 17 -10.50 6.83 4.96
N LYS A 18 -10.97 7.15 6.17
CA LYS A 18 -10.14 7.73 7.23
C LYS A 18 -9.62 6.61 8.08
N ILE A 19 -8.32 6.62 8.33
CA ILE A 19 -7.69 5.61 9.17
C ILE A 19 -7.44 6.23 10.54
N ASP A 20 -8.09 5.68 11.56
CA ASP A 20 -7.64 5.93 12.92
C ASP A 20 -6.32 5.15 13.09
N GLY A 21 -5.25 5.80 13.50
CA GLY A 21 -3.94 5.16 13.57
C GLY A 21 -3.82 4.05 14.64
N GLN A 22 -4.92 3.61 15.25
CA GLN A 22 -4.94 2.59 16.30
C GLN A 22 -5.32 1.22 15.75
N ASN A 23 -6.24 1.12 14.78
CA ASN A 23 -6.67 -0.16 14.21
C ASN A 23 -6.72 -0.11 12.67
N LEU A 24 -6.01 -1.04 12.03
CA LEU A 24 -6.19 -1.30 10.59
C LEU A 24 -7.34 -2.27 10.40
N GLU A 25 -8.32 -1.89 9.59
CA GLU A 25 -9.39 -2.81 9.19
C GLU A 25 -8.89 -3.76 8.09
N LEU A 26 -9.63 -4.85 7.85
CA LEU A 26 -9.27 -5.84 6.83
C LEU A 26 -9.03 -5.18 5.46
N LEU A 27 -9.86 -4.18 5.13
CA LEU A 27 -9.77 -3.49 3.85
C LEU A 27 -8.48 -2.63 3.75
N ASP A 28 -8.09 -1.98 4.84
CA ASP A 28 -6.83 -1.23 4.92
C ASP A 28 -5.61 -2.14 4.72
N ILE A 29 -5.64 -3.34 5.33
CA ILE A 29 -4.60 -4.36 5.18
C ILE A 29 -4.53 -4.83 3.72
N MET A 30 -5.67 -5.11 3.09
CA MET A 30 -5.72 -5.54 1.69
C MET A 30 -5.22 -4.45 0.74
N VAL A 31 -5.63 -3.20 0.95
CA VAL A 31 -5.18 -2.06 0.13
C VAL A 31 -3.67 -1.84 0.30
N SER A 32 -3.18 -1.88 1.54
CA SER A 32 -1.75 -1.76 1.82
C SER A 32 -0.93 -2.88 1.17
N ALA A 33 -1.40 -4.12 1.23
CA ALA A 33 -0.73 -5.27 0.62
C ALA A 33 -0.58 -5.11 -0.90
N VAL A 34 -1.61 -4.60 -1.57
CA VAL A 34 -1.61 -4.50 -3.03
C VAL A 34 -0.92 -3.21 -3.52
N LEU A 35 -1.08 -2.10 -2.79
CA LEU A 35 -0.72 -0.76 -3.27
C LEU A 35 0.28 -0.02 -2.38
N GLY A 36 0.65 -0.54 -1.21
CA GLY A 36 1.56 0.13 -0.28
C GLY A 36 2.92 0.46 -0.90
N THR A 37 3.46 -0.43 -1.73
CA THR A 37 4.74 -0.24 -2.43
C THR A 37 4.62 0.25 -3.86
N GLN A 38 3.45 0.78 -4.24
CA GLN A 38 3.19 1.25 -5.60
C GLN A 38 4.26 2.21 -6.10
N LYS A 39 4.76 3.16 -5.27
CA LYS A 39 5.65 4.23 -5.76
C LYS A 39 6.98 3.66 -6.24
N ALA A 40 7.48 2.65 -5.52
CA ALA A 40 8.72 1.98 -5.87
C ALA A 40 8.52 1.13 -7.13
N ASN A 41 7.36 0.48 -7.28
CA ASN A 41 7.02 -0.25 -8.50
C ASN A 41 6.90 0.64 -9.73
N GLU A 42 6.24 1.80 -9.59
CA GLU A 42 6.10 2.76 -10.68
C GLU A 42 7.48 3.25 -11.18
N GLN A 43 8.41 3.49 -10.26
CA GLN A 43 9.78 3.90 -10.60
C GLN A 43 10.59 2.80 -11.28
N VAL A 44 10.49 1.54 -10.82
CA VAL A 44 11.26 0.43 -11.40
C VAL A 44 10.70 0.02 -12.76
N GLN A 45 9.38 -0.04 -12.90
CA GLN A 45 8.71 -0.51 -14.11
C GLN A 45 8.46 0.60 -15.14
N GLY A 46 8.59 1.87 -14.73
CA GLY A 46 8.28 3.02 -15.59
C GLY A 46 6.81 3.15 -15.96
N VAL A 47 5.91 2.45 -15.25
CA VAL A 47 4.46 2.48 -15.48
C VAL A 47 3.76 3.15 -14.31
N LYS A 48 2.74 3.95 -14.60
CA LYS A 48 1.93 4.61 -13.56
C LYS A 48 0.79 3.68 -13.16
N ILE A 49 0.78 3.23 -11.91
CA ILE A 49 -0.20 2.30 -11.33
C ILE A 49 -1.39 3.10 -10.76
N LEU A 50 -1.10 4.19 -10.05
CA LEU A 50 -2.09 5.07 -9.46
C LEU A 50 -1.94 6.49 -10.02
N ASP A 51 -2.88 6.87 -10.88
CA ASP A 51 -2.95 8.24 -11.36
C ASP A 51 -3.72 9.14 -10.38
N PRO A 52 -3.09 10.14 -9.73
CA PRO A 52 -3.77 11.06 -8.82
C PRO A 52 -4.87 11.89 -9.47
N GLU A 53 -4.83 12.14 -10.78
CA GLU A 53 -5.91 12.87 -11.48
C GLU A 53 -7.14 11.98 -11.69
N ARG A 54 -6.91 10.67 -11.83
CA ARG A 54 -7.95 9.70 -12.17
C ARG A 54 -8.52 8.99 -10.94
N PHE A 55 -7.68 8.75 -9.93
CA PHE A 55 -8.00 7.98 -8.72
C PHE A 55 -7.62 8.75 -7.44
N PRO A 56 -8.12 9.98 -7.23
CA PRO A 56 -7.74 10.82 -6.10
C PRO A 56 -8.09 10.19 -4.73
N LEU A 57 -9.18 9.44 -4.62
CA LEU A 57 -9.58 8.82 -3.36
C LEU A 57 -8.64 7.66 -3.00
N MET A 58 -8.34 6.78 -3.96
CA MET A 58 -7.36 5.72 -3.78
C MET A 58 -5.98 6.26 -3.42
N VAL A 59 -5.52 7.32 -4.10
CA VAL A 59 -4.21 7.93 -3.82
C VAL A 59 -4.17 8.49 -2.39
N SER A 60 -5.21 9.20 -1.98
CA SER A 60 -5.32 9.74 -0.62
C SER A 60 -5.30 8.63 0.44
N TRP A 61 -6.04 7.54 0.21
CA TRP A 61 -6.10 6.42 1.14
C TRP A 61 -4.78 5.67 1.28
N VAL A 62 -4.14 5.33 0.16
CA VAL A 62 -2.82 4.68 0.15
C VAL A 62 -1.76 5.58 0.80
N HIS A 63 -1.86 6.90 0.60
CA HIS A 63 -0.97 7.85 1.26
C HIS A 63 -1.14 7.82 2.78
N GLN A 64 -2.37 7.88 3.28
CA GLN A 64 -2.66 7.78 4.72
C GLN A 64 -2.13 6.47 5.31
N LEU A 65 -2.34 5.33 4.64
CA LEU A 65 -1.81 4.03 5.07
C LEU A 65 -0.29 4.06 5.22
N ASN A 66 0.41 4.50 4.19
CA ASN A 66 1.88 4.53 4.18
C ASN A 66 2.49 5.52 5.19
N GLU A 67 1.71 6.48 5.69
CA GLU A 67 2.19 7.41 6.73
C GLU A 67 2.12 6.84 8.15
N LEU A 68 1.35 5.77 8.36
CA LEU A 68 1.21 5.13 9.66
C LEU A 68 2.56 4.59 10.14
N PRO A 69 2.90 4.76 11.44
CA PRO A 69 4.14 4.24 12.01
C PRO A 69 4.32 2.74 11.76
N LEU A 70 3.24 1.97 11.96
CA LEU A 70 3.22 0.53 11.72
C LEU A 70 3.62 0.18 10.28
N MET A 71 3.10 0.91 9.30
CA MET A 71 3.39 0.63 7.89
C MET A 71 4.83 0.97 7.52
N LYS A 72 5.45 1.96 8.19
CA LYS A 72 6.87 2.30 8.04
C LYS A 72 7.81 1.28 8.68
N GLU A 73 7.34 0.52 9.66
CA GLU A 73 8.08 -0.60 10.24
C GLU A 73 7.95 -1.87 9.40
N VAL A 74 6.79 -2.09 8.79
CA VAL A 74 6.51 -3.27 7.97
C VAL A 74 7.10 -3.14 6.57
N PHE A 75 6.96 -1.98 5.92
CA PHE A 75 7.56 -1.74 4.62
C PHE A 75 8.99 -1.24 4.77
N PRO A 76 9.94 -1.84 4.03
CA PRO A 76 11.28 -1.29 3.91
C PRO A 76 11.24 0.16 3.40
N PRO A 77 12.22 1.00 3.78
CA PRO A 77 12.41 2.30 3.15
C PRO A 77 12.44 2.20 1.62
N HIS A 78 11.94 3.24 0.95
CA HIS A 78 11.76 3.28 -0.50
C HIS A 78 13.01 2.86 -1.28
N ASP A 79 14.21 3.31 -0.89
CA ASP A 79 15.46 2.95 -1.56
C ASP A 79 15.77 1.44 -1.49
N LYS A 80 15.41 0.78 -0.37
CA LYS A 80 15.55 -0.67 -0.23
C LYS A 80 14.52 -1.42 -1.08
N LEU A 81 13.31 -0.87 -1.21
CA LEU A 81 12.29 -1.42 -2.11
C LEU A 81 12.78 -1.41 -3.56
N LEU A 82 13.40 -0.31 -4.02
CA LEU A 82 13.94 -0.22 -5.39
C LEU A 82 15.00 -1.28 -5.68
N ALA A 83 15.83 -1.64 -4.69
CA ALA A 83 16.82 -2.71 -4.83
C ALA A 83 16.19 -4.11 -4.92
N PHE A 84 15.02 -4.32 -4.30
CA PHE A 84 14.35 -5.62 -4.22
C PHE A 84 13.39 -5.89 -5.38
N LEU A 85 12.70 -4.85 -5.88
CA LEU A 85 11.68 -4.95 -6.90
C LEU A 85 12.10 -5.45 -8.30
N PRO A 86 13.34 -5.29 -8.81
CA PRO A 86 13.71 -5.86 -10.11
C PRO A 86 13.61 -7.40 -10.16
N PHE A 87 13.54 -8.08 -9.01
CA PHE A 87 13.31 -9.52 -8.91
C PHE A 87 11.82 -9.92 -9.06
N ASN A 88 11.09 -9.35 -10.02
CA ASN A 88 9.77 -9.86 -10.49
C ASN A 88 8.75 -10.23 -9.38
N HIS A 89 8.69 -9.43 -8.30
CA HIS A 89 8.05 -9.81 -7.04
C HIS A 89 6.97 -8.84 -6.55
N PHE A 90 6.23 -8.24 -7.49
CA PHE A 90 5.10 -7.35 -7.18
C PHE A 90 4.17 -7.94 -6.11
N PHE A 91 3.93 -9.25 -6.18
CA PHE A 91 2.97 -9.96 -5.34
C PHE A 91 3.50 -10.32 -3.94
N PHE A 92 4.80 -10.52 -3.79
CA PHE A 92 5.33 -11.06 -2.53
C PHE A 92 5.64 -9.98 -1.51
N CYS A 93 6.00 -8.77 -1.95
CA CYS A 93 6.13 -7.65 -1.01
C CYS A 93 4.78 -7.41 -0.30
N GLY A 94 3.67 -7.53 -1.03
CA GLY A 94 2.32 -7.50 -0.48
C GLY A 94 2.01 -8.65 0.48
N MET A 95 2.29 -9.89 0.09
CA MET A 95 2.05 -11.06 0.97
C MET A 95 2.95 -11.05 2.23
N THR A 96 4.21 -10.63 2.12
CA THR A 96 5.11 -10.46 3.26
C THR A 96 4.60 -9.37 4.20
N CYS A 97 4.06 -8.27 3.67
CA CYS A 97 3.42 -7.23 4.48
C CYS A 97 2.20 -7.77 5.24
N VAL A 98 1.31 -8.54 4.59
CA VAL A 98 0.16 -9.17 5.25
C VAL A 98 0.62 -10.13 6.34
N TYR A 99 1.62 -10.97 6.07
CA TYR A 99 2.18 -11.88 7.06
C TYR A 99 2.77 -11.15 8.27
N CYS A 100 3.54 -10.08 8.06
CA CYS A 100 4.13 -9.29 9.16
C CYS A 100 3.08 -8.53 9.97
N LEU A 101 2.07 -7.95 9.29
CA LEU A 101 0.95 -7.28 9.96
C LEU A 101 0.14 -8.26 10.82
N LEU A 102 -0.08 -9.49 10.33
CA LEU A 102 -0.81 -10.52 11.07
C LEU A 102 0.01 -11.19 12.17
N SER A 103 1.35 -11.22 12.06
CA SER A 103 2.21 -11.91 13.03
C SER A 103 2.79 -10.99 14.12
N SER A 104 2.58 -9.66 14.04
CA SER A 104 3.23 -8.66 14.91
C SER A 104 4.76 -8.79 14.97
N SER A 105 5.37 -9.37 13.93
CA SER A 105 6.82 -9.62 13.88
C SER A 105 7.48 -8.61 12.94
N SER A 106 8.65 -8.08 13.32
CA SER A 106 9.44 -7.22 12.44
C SER A 106 9.75 -7.94 11.14
N CYS A 107 9.38 -7.32 10.02
CA CYS A 107 9.58 -7.82 8.68
C CYS A 107 11.09 -7.85 8.35
N VAL A 108 11.75 -8.98 8.62
CA VAL A 108 13.12 -9.23 8.13
C VAL A 108 12.99 -9.78 6.72
N PHE A 109 13.03 -8.90 5.72
CA PHE A 109 13.26 -9.34 4.35
C PHE A 109 14.66 -9.98 4.27
N PRO A 110 14.79 -11.24 3.84
CA PRO A 110 16.11 -11.80 3.56
C PRO A 110 16.71 -11.01 2.39
N LEU A 111 17.83 -10.35 2.66
CA LEU A 111 18.68 -9.70 1.67
C LEU A 111 19.34 -10.75 0.76
#